data_AF-A0A2V7YHA5-F1
#
_entry.id   AF-A0A2V7YHA5-F1
#
_cell.length_a   1.000
_cell.length_b   1.000
_cell.length_c   1.000
_cell.angle_alpha   90.00
_cell.angle_beta   90.00
_cell.angle_gamma   90.00
#
_symmetry.space_group_name_H-M   'P 1'
#
loop_
_entity.id
_entity.type
_entity.pdbx_description
1 polymer ?
#
loop_
_entity_poly.entity_id
_entity_poly.type
_entity_poly.pdbx_seq_one_letter_code
_entity_poly.pdbx_strand_id
1 'polypeptide(L)'
;MRRFLAIFVLLIVSCGGTKTIDTSSEWVHVLSRKKGAVSPNATPRQKQLYADSLAAFVTRYPAHARAREVYRRIELDFASELSALGRYQDAIRFYRAVLKDDAQNREALDGLAAALDRLTVSRQKLLALEKGMSQREVARLLGKPIPGWTAKTDRPDCTIEAWYYRTTDRGVAGVYFRDGTLFAAEANSHEKLVPLTSR
;
A
#
# COMPACT_ATOMS: atom_id res chain seq x y z
N MET A 1 -14.57 -71.79 -14.28
CA MET A 1 -14.12 -71.09 -15.50
C MET A 1 -14.07 -69.60 -15.22
N ARG A 2 -12.86 -69.02 -15.21
CA ARG A 2 -12.62 -67.58 -15.05
C ARG A 2 -13.23 -66.83 -16.24
N ARG A 3 -14.18 -65.93 -15.99
CA ARG A 3 -14.60 -64.93 -16.97
C ARG A 3 -14.21 -63.56 -16.45
N PHE A 4 -13.22 -62.98 -17.11
CA PHE A 4 -12.89 -61.56 -17.09
C PHE A 4 -14.14 -60.74 -17.43
N LEU A 5 -14.42 -59.66 -16.71
CA LEU A 5 -15.09 -58.51 -17.29
C LEU A 5 -14.60 -57.22 -16.62
N ALA A 6 -14.44 -56.21 -17.47
CA ALA A 6 -13.56 -55.08 -17.32
C ALA A 6 -14.03 -54.03 -16.31
N ILE A 7 -13.05 -53.43 -15.64
CA ILE A 7 -13.18 -52.19 -14.87
C ILE A 7 -13.42 -51.06 -15.89
N PHE A 8 -14.62 -50.49 -15.90
CA PHE A 8 -14.89 -49.23 -16.58
C PHE A 8 -14.46 -48.09 -15.66
N VAL A 9 -13.20 -47.66 -15.76
CA VAL A 9 -12.77 -46.39 -15.19
C VAL A 9 -13.31 -45.29 -16.09
N LEU A 10 -14.40 -44.63 -15.66
CA LEU A 10 -14.85 -43.39 -16.26
C LEU A 10 -13.85 -42.29 -15.87
N LEU A 11 -12.79 -42.13 -16.65
CA LEU A 11 -11.99 -40.91 -16.65
C LEU A 11 -12.84 -39.81 -17.29
N ILE A 12 -13.55 -39.04 -16.46
CA ILE A 12 -14.13 -37.77 -16.87
C ILE A 12 -12.98 -36.79 -17.07
N VAL A 13 -12.32 -36.90 -18.23
CA VAL A 13 -11.59 -35.78 -18.81
C VAL A 13 -12.62 -35.00 -19.60
N SER A 14 -13.13 -33.92 -19.01
CA SER A 14 -13.77 -32.86 -19.78
C SER A 14 -13.37 -31.53 -19.19
N CYS A 15 -12.26 -31.04 -19.75
CA CYS A 15 -11.93 -29.65 -20.02
C CYS A 15 -12.87 -28.60 -19.40
N GLY A 16 -12.50 -28.08 -18.23
CA GLY A 16 -12.98 -26.79 -17.76
C GLY A 16 -12.57 -25.71 -18.75
N GLY A 17 -13.49 -25.33 -19.64
CA GLY A 17 -13.27 -24.35 -20.69
C GLY A 17 -12.94 -22.96 -20.14
N THR A 18 -11.66 -22.60 -20.14
CA THR A 18 -11.16 -21.24 -19.91
C THR A 18 -11.30 -20.39 -21.18
N LYS A 19 -12.50 -20.27 -21.74
CA LYS A 19 -12.75 -19.50 -22.99
C LYS A 19 -13.81 -18.39 -22.88
N THR A 20 -14.40 -18.15 -21.71
CA THR A 20 -15.55 -17.21 -21.59
C THR A 20 -15.27 -15.91 -20.86
N ILE A 21 -14.12 -15.73 -20.21
CA ILE A 21 -13.86 -14.51 -19.43
C ILE A 21 -13.41 -13.33 -20.33
N ASP A 22 -12.55 -13.59 -21.34
CA ASP A 22 -11.98 -12.56 -22.22
C ASP A 22 -13.02 -11.91 -23.17
N THR A 23 -14.22 -12.48 -23.31
CA THR A 23 -15.31 -11.95 -24.16
C THR A 23 -16.47 -11.34 -23.35
N SER A 24 -16.32 -11.17 -22.03
CA SER A 24 -17.36 -10.51 -21.23
C SER A 24 -17.60 -9.08 -21.77
N SER A 25 -18.87 -8.71 -21.93
CA SER A 25 -19.27 -7.36 -22.38
C SER A 25 -18.63 -6.27 -21.51
N GLU A 26 -18.44 -6.55 -20.22
CA GLU A 26 -17.74 -5.68 -19.27
C GLU A 26 -16.28 -5.42 -19.64
N TRP A 27 -15.52 -6.43 -20.07
CA TRP A 27 -14.12 -6.23 -20.49
C TRP A 27 -14.04 -5.38 -21.76
N VAL A 28 -14.95 -5.59 -22.72
CA VAL A 28 -15.07 -4.77 -23.92
C VAL A 28 -15.34 -3.30 -23.55
N HIS A 29 -16.18 -3.04 -22.55
CA HIS A 29 -16.41 -1.68 -22.04
C HIS A 29 -15.13 -1.06 -21.45
N VAL A 30 -14.32 -1.82 -20.69
CA VAL A 30 -13.03 -1.36 -20.18
C VAL A 30 -12.08 -1.01 -21.33
N LEU A 31 -11.99 -1.86 -22.36
CA LEU A 31 -11.15 -1.62 -23.54
C LEU A 31 -11.63 -0.40 -24.36
N SER A 32 -12.94 -0.19 -24.46
CA SER A 32 -13.49 1.02 -25.10
C SER A 32 -13.08 2.28 -24.36
N ARG A 33 -13.10 2.27 -23.02
CA ARG A 33 -12.64 3.40 -22.20
C ARG A 33 -11.12 3.61 -22.33
N LYS A 34 -10.35 2.53 -22.41
CA LYS A 34 -8.91 2.58 -22.68
C LYS A 34 -8.60 3.36 -23.95
N LYS A 35 -9.33 3.10 -25.04
CA LYS A 35 -9.14 3.81 -26.32
C LYS A 35 -9.27 5.33 -26.18
N GLY A 36 -10.22 5.81 -25.36
CA GLY A 36 -10.37 7.23 -25.06
C GLY A 36 -9.25 7.78 -24.18
N ALA A 37 -8.79 7.01 -23.19
CA ALA A 37 -7.76 7.42 -22.23
C ALA A 37 -6.33 7.50 -22.81
N VAL A 38 -6.02 6.73 -23.86
CA VAL A 38 -4.70 6.73 -24.53
C VAL A 38 -4.61 7.68 -25.72
N SER A 39 -5.68 8.40 -26.03
CA SER A 39 -5.67 9.41 -27.09
C SER A 39 -4.68 10.54 -26.75
N PRO A 40 -3.97 11.14 -27.73
CA PRO A 40 -3.08 12.28 -27.49
C PRO A 40 -3.75 13.45 -26.75
N ASN A 41 -5.05 13.65 -26.96
CA ASN A 41 -5.85 14.70 -26.34
C ASN A 41 -6.75 14.18 -25.21
N ALA A 42 -6.40 13.06 -24.58
CA ALA A 42 -7.20 12.47 -23.52
C ALA A 42 -7.31 13.41 -22.32
N THR A 43 -8.55 13.76 -21.95
CA THR A 43 -8.84 14.59 -20.78
C THR A 43 -8.55 13.81 -19.49
N PRO A 44 -8.24 14.50 -18.36
CA PRO A 44 -8.11 13.86 -17.05
C PRO A 44 -9.32 12.99 -16.68
N ARG A 45 -10.53 13.45 -17.03
CA ARG A 45 -11.77 12.70 -16.81
C ARG A 45 -11.81 11.37 -17.56
N GLN A 46 -11.35 11.32 -18.81
CA GLN A 46 -11.32 10.08 -19.59
C GLN A 46 -10.31 9.07 -19.01
N LYS A 47 -9.15 9.56 -18.59
CA LYS A 47 -8.14 8.73 -17.90
C LYS A 47 -8.69 8.16 -16.60
N GLN A 48 -9.37 9.00 -15.81
CA GLN A 48 -10.01 8.57 -14.56
C GLN A 48 -11.10 7.53 -14.81
N LEU A 49 -12.01 7.77 -15.77
CA LEU A 49 -13.08 6.82 -16.10
C LEU A 49 -12.56 5.45 -16.54
N TYR A 50 -11.42 5.42 -17.23
CA TYR A 50 -10.73 4.18 -17.58
C TYR A 50 -10.17 3.49 -16.33
N ALA A 51 -9.41 4.21 -15.50
CA ALA A 51 -8.85 3.67 -14.25
C ALA A 51 -9.94 3.09 -13.34
N ASP A 52 -11.04 3.82 -13.13
CA ASP A 52 -12.18 3.39 -12.31
C ASP A 52 -12.86 2.14 -12.90
N SER A 53 -13.04 2.09 -14.23
CA SER A 53 -13.64 0.91 -14.88
C SER A 53 -12.78 -0.33 -14.75
N LEU A 54 -11.46 -0.17 -14.88
CA LEU A 54 -10.52 -1.28 -14.77
C LEU A 54 -10.44 -1.77 -13.33
N ALA A 55 -10.40 -0.86 -12.34
CA ALA A 55 -10.42 -1.20 -10.93
C ALA A 55 -11.69 -1.99 -10.55
N ALA A 56 -12.86 -1.51 -10.99
CA ALA A 56 -14.13 -2.18 -10.76
C ALA A 56 -14.16 -3.58 -11.40
N PHE A 57 -13.65 -3.70 -12.63
CA PHE A 57 -13.57 -4.98 -13.33
C PHE A 57 -12.64 -5.97 -12.63
N VAL A 58 -11.43 -5.56 -12.25
CA VAL A 58 -10.48 -6.43 -11.54
C VAL A 58 -11.02 -6.86 -10.18
N THR A 59 -11.72 -5.98 -9.47
CA THR A 59 -12.38 -6.31 -8.20
C THR A 59 -13.43 -7.41 -8.38
N ARG A 60 -14.22 -7.35 -9.46
CA ARG A 60 -15.27 -8.35 -9.76
C ARG A 60 -14.70 -9.65 -10.32
N TYR A 61 -13.65 -9.57 -11.12
CA TYR A 61 -13.04 -10.70 -11.83
C TYR A 61 -11.55 -10.85 -11.47
N PRO A 62 -11.21 -11.18 -10.20
CA PRO A 62 -9.84 -11.22 -9.73
C PRO A 62 -8.99 -12.31 -10.40
N ALA A 63 -9.59 -13.30 -11.06
CA ALA A 63 -8.87 -14.34 -11.81
C ALA A 63 -8.49 -13.89 -13.25
N HIS A 64 -8.94 -12.72 -13.72
CA HIS A 64 -8.66 -12.26 -15.08
C HIS A 64 -7.21 -11.75 -15.21
N ALA A 65 -6.30 -12.63 -15.63
CA ALA A 65 -4.87 -12.36 -15.68
C ALA A 65 -4.50 -11.06 -16.40
N ARG A 66 -5.00 -10.86 -17.63
CA ARG A 66 -4.71 -9.67 -18.43
C ARG A 66 -5.18 -8.35 -17.80
N ALA A 67 -6.39 -8.32 -17.25
CA ALA A 67 -6.93 -7.13 -16.59
C ALA A 67 -6.10 -6.77 -15.35
N ARG A 68 -5.70 -7.77 -14.55
CA ARG A 68 -4.79 -7.57 -13.41
C ARG A 68 -3.43 -7.02 -13.81
N GLU A 69 -2.84 -7.57 -14.86
CA GLU A 69 -1.53 -7.10 -15.35
C GLU A 69 -1.59 -5.62 -15.76
N VAL A 70 -2.61 -5.24 -16.51
CA VAL A 70 -2.82 -3.84 -16.91
C VAL A 70 -3.10 -2.95 -15.70
N TYR A 71 -3.91 -3.42 -14.74
CA TYR A 71 -4.23 -2.66 -13.54
C TYR A 71 -2.99 -2.42 -12.67
N ARG A 72 -2.19 -3.47 -12.45
CA ARG A 72 -0.91 -3.38 -11.74
C ARG A 72 0.04 -2.40 -12.39
N ARG A 73 0.15 -2.42 -13.72
CA ARG A 73 1.00 -1.45 -14.43
C ARG A 73 0.56 -0.01 -14.17
N ILE A 74 -0.75 0.24 -14.22
CA ILE A 74 -1.32 1.56 -13.92
C ILE A 74 -1.05 1.97 -12.47
N GLU A 75 -1.18 1.05 -11.50
CA GLU A 75 -0.85 1.33 -10.10
C GLU A 75 0.64 1.69 -9.92
N LEU A 76 1.56 1.00 -10.61
CA LEU A 76 2.99 1.31 -10.61
C LEU A 76 3.28 2.68 -11.21
N ASP A 77 2.67 3.00 -12.36
CA ASP A 77 2.84 4.30 -13.01
C ASP A 77 2.35 5.43 -12.09
N PHE A 78 1.16 5.28 -11.47
CA PHE A 78 0.64 6.23 -10.48
C PHE A 78 1.55 6.35 -9.25
N ALA A 79 2.07 5.24 -8.73
CA ALA A 79 2.97 5.26 -7.59
C ALA A 79 4.26 6.03 -7.91
N SER A 80 4.82 5.83 -9.11
CA SER A 80 6.01 6.52 -9.59
C SER A 80 5.77 8.03 -9.73
N GLU A 81 4.66 8.44 -10.35
CA GLU A 81 4.27 9.85 -10.46
C GLU A 81 4.10 10.51 -9.09
N LEU A 82 3.44 9.84 -8.15
CA LEU A 82 3.28 10.33 -6.77
C LEU A 82 4.63 10.49 -6.07
N SER A 83 5.54 9.53 -6.22
CA SER A 83 6.91 9.62 -5.70
C SER A 83 7.67 10.80 -6.31
N ALA A 84 7.56 11.04 -7.62
CA ALA A 84 8.18 12.17 -8.30
C ALA A 84 7.67 13.52 -7.79
N LEU A 85 6.40 13.59 -7.39
CA LEU A 85 5.78 14.76 -6.76
C LEU A 85 6.09 14.90 -5.25
N GLY A 86 6.92 14.01 -4.68
CA GLY A 86 7.22 13.99 -3.25
C GLY A 86 6.09 13.48 -2.36
N ARG A 87 5.01 12.94 -2.94
CA ARG A 87 3.86 12.36 -2.23
C ARG A 87 4.12 10.90 -1.85
N TYR A 88 5.22 10.66 -1.15
CA TYR A 88 5.72 9.32 -0.86
C TYR A 88 4.72 8.45 -0.07
N GLN A 89 3.94 9.04 0.83
CA GLN A 89 2.93 8.29 1.60
C GLN A 89 1.82 7.70 0.72
N ASP A 90 1.40 8.44 -0.30
CA ASP A 90 0.40 7.98 -1.26
C ASP A 90 1.02 6.92 -2.19
N ALA A 91 2.24 7.14 -2.65
CA ALA A 91 2.98 6.17 -3.47
C ALA A 91 3.15 4.82 -2.76
N ILE A 92 3.50 4.81 -1.47
CA ILE A 92 3.63 3.61 -0.65
C ILE A 92 2.35 2.75 -0.66
N ARG A 93 1.17 3.39 -0.69
CA ARG A 93 -0.11 2.65 -0.72
C ARG A 93 -0.25 1.84 -2.01
N PHE A 94 0.09 2.43 -3.15
CA PHE A 94 0.04 1.76 -4.45
C PHE A 94 1.11 0.68 -4.59
N TYR A 95 2.36 0.94 -4.18
CA TYR A 95 3.38 -0.11 -4.20
C TYR A 95 3.00 -1.30 -3.34
N ARG A 96 2.41 -1.09 -2.15
CA ARG A 96 1.92 -2.18 -1.30
C ARG A 96 0.73 -2.92 -1.91
N ALA A 97 -0.16 -2.24 -2.64
CA ALA A 97 -1.26 -2.89 -3.35
C ALA A 97 -0.72 -3.86 -4.40
N VAL A 98 0.26 -3.42 -5.19
CA VAL A 98 0.95 -4.28 -6.18
C VAL A 98 1.62 -5.48 -5.50
N LEU A 99 2.33 -5.27 -4.40
CA LEU A 99 3.04 -6.34 -3.68
C LEU A 99 2.10 -7.35 -2.99
N LYS A 100 0.85 -6.95 -2.70
CA LYS A 100 -0.15 -7.88 -2.18
C LYS A 100 -0.53 -8.96 -3.21
N ASP A 101 -0.55 -8.57 -4.48
CA ASP A 101 -0.90 -9.46 -5.60
C ASP A 101 0.34 -10.14 -6.21
N ASP A 102 1.50 -9.48 -6.15
CA ASP A 102 2.79 -9.98 -6.67
C ASP A 102 3.93 -9.54 -5.74
N ALA A 103 4.18 -10.36 -4.71
CA ALA A 103 5.17 -10.08 -3.68
C ALA A 103 6.62 -9.98 -4.18
N GLN A 104 6.91 -10.46 -5.40
CA GLN A 104 8.25 -10.44 -6.00
C GLN A 104 8.39 -9.36 -7.07
N ASN A 105 7.42 -8.46 -7.21
CA ASN A 105 7.47 -7.38 -8.18
C ASN A 105 8.62 -6.41 -7.87
N ARG A 106 9.70 -6.47 -8.65
CA ARG A 106 10.93 -5.69 -8.39
C ARG A 106 10.70 -4.19 -8.45
N GLU A 107 9.94 -3.71 -9.43
CA GLU A 107 9.60 -2.28 -9.56
C GLU A 107 8.85 -1.77 -8.32
N ALA A 108 7.90 -2.54 -7.79
CA ALA A 108 7.19 -2.19 -6.57
C ALA A 108 8.08 -2.25 -5.31
N LEU A 109 8.96 -3.26 -5.20
CA LEU A 109 9.90 -3.38 -4.08
C LEU A 109 10.88 -2.20 -4.05
N ASP A 110 11.49 -1.89 -5.20
CA ASP A 110 12.47 -0.81 -5.34
C ASP A 110 11.80 0.55 -5.10
N GLY A 111 10.61 0.77 -5.70
CA GLY A 111 9.82 1.97 -5.51
C GLY A 111 9.37 2.17 -4.05
N LEU A 112 8.94 1.10 -3.38
CA LEU A 112 8.58 1.12 -1.96
C LEU A 112 9.78 1.46 -1.08
N ALA A 113 10.93 0.82 -1.32
CA ALA A 113 12.16 1.09 -0.57
C ALA A 113 12.58 2.56 -0.72
N ALA A 114 12.64 3.06 -1.96
CA ALA A 114 12.98 4.45 -2.24
C ALA A 114 12.01 5.44 -1.57
N ALA A 115 10.69 5.18 -1.63
CA ALA A 115 9.70 6.02 -0.98
C ALA A 115 9.81 6.02 0.55
N LEU A 116 10.11 4.87 1.15
CA LEU A 116 10.34 4.74 2.59
C LEU A 116 11.60 5.47 3.04
N ASP A 117 12.69 5.39 2.27
CA ASP A 117 13.94 6.09 2.56
C ASP A 117 13.74 7.62 2.59
N ARG A 118 12.88 8.14 1.70
CA ARG A 118 12.52 9.56 1.66
C ARG A 118 11.67 10.02 2.85
N LEU A 119 11.04 9.10 3.57
CA LEU A 119 10.25 9.37 4.79
C LEU A 119 11.06 9.15 6.08
N THR A 120 12.36 8.92 5.99
CA THR A 120 13.20 8.77 7.18
C THR A 120 13.26 10.07 7.99
N VAL A 121 13.25 9.93 9.32
CA VAL A 121 13.43 11.03 10.26
C VAL A 121 14.87 11.08 10.77
N SER A 122 15.44 12.27 10.84
CA SER A 122 16.79 12.45 11.39
C SER A 122 16.75 12.49 12.92
N ARG A 123 17.87 12.12 13.55
CA ARG A 123 18.03 12.24 15.01
C ARG A 123 17.80 13.66 15.50
N GLN A 124 18.23 14.67 14.75
CA GLN A 124 18.00 16.08 15.07
C GLN A 124 16.52 16.42 15.18
N LYS A 125 15.68 15.94 14.26
CA LYS A 125 14.23 16.16 14.29
C LYS A 125 13.58 15.50 15.51
N LEU A 126 14.05 14.31 15.89
CA LEU A 126 13.57 13.60 17.08
C LEU A 126 13.96 14.31 18.38
N LEU A 127 15.16 14.87 18.46
CA LEU A 127 15.60 15.65 19.63
C LEU A 127 14.88 17.00 19.79
N ALA A 128 14.27 17.51 18.72
CA ALA A 128 13.46 18.73 18.77
C ALA A 128 12.04 18.51 19.34
N LEU A 129 11.69 17.27 19.68
CA LEU A 129 10.41 16.97 20.30
C LEU A 129 10.41 17.37 21.78
N GLU A 130 9.28 17.91 22.23
CA GLU A 130 9.08 18.29 23.64
C GLU A 130 7.83 17.62 24.19
N LYS A 131 7.91 17.22 25.47
CA LYS A 131 6.75 16.67 26.19
C LYS A 131 5.61 17.70 26.17
N GLY A 132 4.39 17.23 25.88
CA GLY A 132 3.19 18.06 25.79
C GLY A 132 2.86 18.53 24.36
N MET A 133 3.76 18.35 23.39
CA MET A 133 3.45 18.64 21.99
C MET A 133 2.22 17.87 21.50
N SER A 134 1.32 18.54 20.79
CA SER A 134 0.21 17.91 20.08
C SER A 134 0.70 17.08 18.90
N GLN A 135 -0.13 16.11 18.48
CA GLN A 135 0.08 15.35 17.24
C GLN A 135 0.37 16.25 16.01
N ARG A 136 -0.28 17.41 15.93
CA ARG A 136 -0.08 18.38 14.83
C ARG A 136 1.30 19.03 14.89
N GLU A 137 1.82 19.31 16.07
CA GLU A 137 3.19 19.84 16.26
C GLU A 137 4.23 18.80 15.89
N VAL A 138 4.06 17.57 16.38
CA VAL A 138 4.93 16.45 16.01
C VAL A 138 4.92 16.23 14.50
N ALA A 139 3.74 16.21 13.87
CA ALA A 139 3.63 16.03 12.42
C ALA A 139 4.25 17.17 11.60
N ARG A 140 4.32 18.40 12.14
CA ARG A 140 5.05 19.51 11.48
C ARG A 140 6.56 19.29 11.50
N LEU A 141 7.11 18.69 12.55
CA LEU A 141 8.55 18.43 12.69
C LEU A 141 8.95 17.16 11.92
N LEU A 142 8.26 16.05 12.17
CA LEU A 142 8.64 14.73 11.69
C LEU A 142 7.98 14.38 10.34
N GLY A 143 6.86 15.03 10.01
CA GLY A 143 5.91 14.53 9.01
C GLY A 143 4.90 13.57 9.63
N LYS A 144 3.87 13.23 8.85
CA LYS A 144 2.91 12.20 9.24
C LYS A 144 3.61 10.83 9.29
N PRO A 145 3.19 9.91 10.18
CA PRO A 145 3.72 8.56 10.19
C PRO A 145 3.39 7.82 8.88
N ILE A 146 4.19 6.79 8.56
CA ILE A 146 3.93 5.91 7.42
C ILE A 146 2.56 5.24 7.61
N PRO A 147 1.71 5.12 6.56
CA PRO A 147 0.44 4.43 6.69
C PRO A 147 0.60 3.01 7.27
N GLY A 148 -0.18 2.68 8.30
CA GLY A 148 -0.10 1.40 9.03
C GLY A 148 1.05 1.30 10.05
N TRP A 149 1.82 2.37 10.25
CA TRP A 149 2.85 2.47 11.30
C TRP A 149 2.34 3.28 12.49
N THR A 150 1.07 3.06 12.84
CA THR A 150 0.44 3.64 14.02
C THR A 150 -0.28 2.55 14.80
N ALA A 151 -0.31 2.68 16.12
CA ALA A 151 -1.07 1.82 17.01
C ALA A 151 -1.88 2.69 17.97
N LYS A 152 -3.14 2.33 18.21
CA LYS A 152 -4.01 3.05 19.14
C LYS A 152 -4.60 2.07 20.14
N THR A 153 -4.63 2.45 21.41
CA THR A 153 -5.21 1.68 22.50
C THR A 153 -6.04 2.61 23.37
N ASP A 154 -7.35 2.36 23.39
CA ASP A 154 -8.29 3.08 24.25
C ASP A 154 -8.37 2.36 25.60
N ARG A 155 -8.13 3.08 26.69
CA ARG A 155 -8.29 2.63 28.08
C ARG A 155 -9.41 3.44 28.75
N PRO A 156 -9.98 2.98 29.88
CA PRO A 156 -11.04 3.71 30.57
C PRO A 156 -10.66 5.13 30.99
N ASP A 157 -9.38 5.37 31.27
CA ASP A 157 -8.84 6.61 31.82
C ASP A 157 -8.05 7.45 30.81
N CYS A 158 -7.59 6.84 29.71
CA CYS A 158 -6.79 7.52 28.69
C CYS A 158 -6.79 6.80 27.35
N THR A 159 -6.44 7.53 26.30
CA THR A 159 -6.10 6.98 24.99
C THR A 159 -4.60 7.04 24.79
N ILE A 160 -3.99 5.89 24.47
CA ILE A 160 -2.58 5.82 24.08
C ILE A 160 -2.47 5.63 22.56
N GLU A 161 -1.69 6.47 21.90
CA GLU A 161 -1.39 6.33 20.47
C GLU A 161 0.12 6.31 20.27
N ALA A 162 0.62 5.39 19.44
CA ALA A 162 2.02 5.26 19.09
C ALA A 162 2.19 5.49 17.59
N TRP A 163 3.13 6.35 17.21
CA TRP A 163 3.55 6.60 15.84
C TRP A 163 4.97 6.08 15.66
N TYR A 164 5.18 5.29 14.62
CA TYR A 164 6.50 4.74 14.31
C TYR A 164 7.07 5.39 13.05
N TYR A 165 8.36 5.67 13.10
CA TYR A 165 9.12 6.30 12.02
C TYR A 165 10.37 5.48 11.71
N ARG A 166 10.76 5.40 10.44
CA ARG A 166 12.12 4.95 10.08
C ARG A 166 13.10 6.08 10.36
N THR A 167 14.25 5.75 10.89
CA THR A 167 15.33 6.71 11.13
C THR A 167 16.38 6.65 10.02
N THR A 168 17.14 7.74 9.84
CA THR A 168 18.19 7.83 8.80
C THR A 168 19.31 6.80 8.96
N ASP A 169 19.53 6.29 10.17
CA ASP A 169 20.47 5.22 10.51
C ASP A 169 19.87 3.81 10.33
N ARG A 170 18.73 3.69 9.62
CA ARG A 170 17.99 2.44 9.35
C ARG A 170 17.34 1.80 10.57
N GLY A 171 17.25 2.52 11.69
CA GLY A 171 16.49 2.14 12.86
C GLY A 171 14.99 2.47 12.78
N VAL A 172 14.33 2.35 13.93
CA VAL A 172 12.93 2.75 14.14
C VAL A 172 12.86 3.65 15.37
N ALA A 173 12.09 4.73 15.25
CA ALA A 173 11.73 5.59 16.37
C ALA A 173 10.25 5.44 16.70
N GLY A 174 9.94 5.38 17.99
CA GLY A 174 8.58 5.38 18.54
C GLY A 174 8.26 6.74 19.14
N VAL A 175 7.10 7.28 18.84
CA VAL A 175 6.58 8.54 19.39
C VAL A 175 5.20 8.27 19.99
N TYR A 176 5.05 8.53 21.28
CA TYR A 176 3.90 8.07 22.06
C TYR A 176 3.10 9.24 22.61
N PHE A 177 1.79 9.17 22.40
CA PHE A 177 0.81 10.15 22.81
C PHE A 177 -0.11 9.57 23.89
N ARG A 178 -0.48 10.40 24.85
CA ARG A 178 -1.54 10.18 25.82
C ARG A 178 -2.55 11.29 25.64
N ASP A 179 -3.78 10.92 25.32
CA ASP A 179 -4.89 11.85 25.07
C ASP A 179 -4.52 12.94 24.05
N GLY A 180 -3.80 12.54 22.99
CA GLY A 180 -3.37 13.43 21.90
C GLY A 180 -2.11 14.26 22.18
N THR A 181 -1.51 14.13 23.37
CA THR A 181 -0.30 14.87 23.78
C THR A 181 0.92 13.95 23.88
N LEU A 182 2.05 14.40 23.36
CA LEU A 182 3.31 13.67 23.38
C LEU A 182 3.79 13.48 24.82
N PHE A 183 3.98 12.23 25.25
CA PHE A 183 4.51 11.94 26.60
C PHE A 183 5.85 11.19 26.58
N ALA A 184 6.21 10.54 25.47
CA ALA A 184 7.49 9.86 25.31
C ALA A 184 7.90 9.74 23.84
N ALA A 185 9.20 9.70 23.57
CA ALA A 185 9.77 9.31 22.29
C ALA A 185 11.08 8.53 22.50
N GLU A 186 11.34 7.55 21.66
CA GLU A 186 12.54 6.71 21.69
C GLU A 186 13.04 6.43 20.26
N ALA A 187 14.34 6.21 20.09
CA ALA A 187 14.89 5.70 18.82
C ALA A 187 15.90 4.61 19.08
N ASN A 188 15.82 3.55 18.26
CA ASN A 188 16.53 2.28 18.46
C ASN A 188 16.09 1.61 19.76
N SER A 189 15.96 0.27 19.75
CA SER A 189 15.22 -0.52 20.75
C SER A 189 15.62 -0.35 22.23
N HIS A 190 16.62 0.49 22.56
CA HIS A 190 17.09 0.75 23.92
C HIS A 190 17.58 2.20 24.20
N GLU A 191 17.47 3.18 23.28
CA GLU A 191 17.93 4.57 23.54
C GLU A 191 16.74 5.52 23.79
N LYS A 192 16.48 5.83 25.07
CA LYS A 192 15.50 6.87 25.44
C LYS A 192 16.01 8.23 24.95
N LEU A 193 15.36 8.79 23.92
CA LEU A 193 15.77 10.07 23.32
C LEU A 193 15.23 11.32 24.04
N VAL A 194 14.74 11.20 25.28
CA VAL A 194 14.32 12.36 26.08
C VAL A 194 14.87 12.25 27.50
N PRO A 195 15.68 13.21 27.98
CA PRO A 195 15.82 13.41 29.40
C PRO A 195 14.47 13.94 29.90
N LEU A 196 13.75 13.13 30.69
CA LEU A 196 12.61 13.60 31.49
C LEU A 196 13.15 14.48 32.63
N THR A 197 13.76 15.62 32.31
CA THR A 197 14.09 16.60 33.34
C THR A 197 12.82 17.33 33.71
N SER A 198 12.26 16.93 34.84
CA SER A 198 11.34 17.73 35.63
C SER A 198 12.00 19.06 36.00
N ARG A 199 11.37 20.16 35.60
CA ARG A 199 11.31 21.39 36.40
C ARG A 199 9.87 21.83 36.46
#